data_AF-A0A958V3J4-F1
#
_entry.id   AF-A0A958V3J4-F1
#
_cell.length_a   1.000
_cell.length_b   1.000
_cell.length_c   1.000
_cell.angle_alpha   90.00
_cell.angle_beta   90.00
_cell.angle_gamma   90.00
#
_symmetry.space_group_name_H-M   'P 1'
#
loop_
_entity.id
_entity.type
_entity.pdbx_description
1 polymer ?
#
loop_
_entity_poly.entity_id
_entity_poly.type
_entity_poly.pdbx_seq_one_letter_code
_entity_poly.pdbx_strand_id
1 'polypeptide(L)'
;MRKNILTTIVLAGIVLINVNCGGHKENETAAMQAVPVKVSPVSTEGENSYVTASGTVEAANNANLSTRMMGFVNKVYVKVGDKVRKGQLLIAINNADLQAKLAQVNAGITEATAAYTNAEKDYNRF
;
A
#
# COMPACT_ATOMS: atom_id res chain seq x y z
N MET A 1 -68.64 -90.53 -36.11
CA MET A 1 -67.22 -90.35 -36.48
C MET A 1 -67.05 -89.42 -37.69
N ARG A 2 -67.41 -88.13 -37.59
CA ARG A 2 -67.32 -87.16 -38.72
C ARG A 2 -66.89 -85.74 -38.30
N LYS A 3 -66.37 -85.57 -37.08
CA LYS A 3 -66.09 -84.25 -36.48
C LYS A 3 -64.60 -83.85 -36.50
N ASN A 4 -63.72 -84.74 -37.02
CA ASN A 4 -62.26 -84.53 -37.10
C ASN A 4 -61.73 -84.27 -38.53
N ILE A 5 -62.60 -84.29 -39.55
CA ILE A 5 -62.22 -84.00 -40.96
C ILE A 5 -62.27 -82.50 -41.28
N LEU A 6 -63.12 -81.74 -40.57
CA LEU A 6 -63.20 -80.28 -40.73
C LEU A 6 -62.01 -79.57 -40.05
N THR A 7 -61.50 -80.10 -38.93
CA THR A 7 -60.33 -79.53 -38.23
C THR A 7 -59.02 -79.73 -38.97
N THR A 8 -58.86 -80.81 -39.74
CA THR A 8 -57.64 -81.06 -40.54
C THR A 8 -57.54 -80.14 -41.76
N ILE A 9 -58.66 -79.73 -42.36
CA ILE A 9 -58.66 -78.81 -43.52
C ILE A 9 -58.35 -77.37 -43.08
N VAL A 10 -58.84 -76.95 -41.91
CA VAL A 10 -58.54 -75.60 -41.36
C VAL A 10 -57.08 -75.49 -40.90
N LEU A 11 -56.50 -76.56 -40.37
CA LEU A 11 -55.09 -76.57 -39.94
C LEU A 11 -54.11 -76.59 -41.14
N ALA A 12 -54.49 -77.21 -42.26
CA ALA A 12 -53.68 -77.21 -43.49
C ALA A 12 -53.68 -75.84 -44.22
N GLY A 13 -54.75 -75.05 -44.09
CA GLY A 13 -54.85 -73.71 -44.69
C GLY A 13 -53.99 -72.64 -44.00
N ILE A 14 -53.74 -72.77 -42.70
CA ILE A 14 -52.97 -71.79 -41.90
C ILE A 14 -51.45 -71.96 -42.07
N VAL A 15 -50.98 -73.13 -42.51
CA VAL A 15 -49.54 -73.41 -42.69
C VAL A 15 -48.98 -72.83 -44.00
N LEU A 16 -49.83 -72.46 -44.97
CA LEU A 16 -49.41 -71.93 -46.28
C LEU A 16 -49.15 -70.41 -46.31
N ILE A 17 -49.33 -69.68 -45.20
CA ILE A 17 -49.19 -68.20 -45.18
C ILE A 17 -47.87 -67.72 -44.56
N ASN A 18 -46.97 -68.62 -44.14
CA ASN A 18 -45.71 -68.27 -43.46
C ASN A 18 -44.44 -68.43 -44.32
N VAL A 19 -44.56 -68.33 -45.65
CA VAL A 19 -43.41 -68.22 -46.56
C VAL A 19 -43.62 -67.05 -47.53
N ASN A 20 -43.55 -65.82 -47.02
CA ASN A 20 -43.10 -64.69 -47.83
C ASN A 20 -42.27 -63.73 -46.96
N CYS A 21 -41.00 -64.12 -46.84
CA CYS A 21 -39.92 -63.40 -46.21
C CYS A 21 -39.36 -62.35 -47.19
N GLY A 22 -39.15 -61.11 -46.72
CA GLY A 22 -38.26 -60.16 -47.41
C GLY A 22 -38.32 -58.70 -46.92
N GLY A 23 -37.39 -58.29 -46.05
CA GLY A 23 -36.96 -56.88 -45.86
C GLY A 23 -37.46 -56.20 -44.57
N HIS A 24 -36.90 -56.43 -43.37
CA HIS A 24 -35.59 -56.05 -42.82
C HIS A 24 -35.46 -54.57 -42.36
N LYS A 25 -35.29 -54.44 -41.02
CA LYS A 25 -34.63 -53.39 -40.21
C LYS A 25 -35.50 -52.33 -39.51
N GLU A 26 -35.83 -52.71 -38.28
CA GLU A 26 -35.95 -51.94 -37.03
C GLU A 26 -34.94 -50.79 -36.85
N ASN A 27 -35.37 -49.77 -36.09
CA ASN A 27 -34.66 -48.91 -35.12
C ASN A 27 -35.25 -47.49 -35.18
N GLU A 28 -36.16 -47.16 -34.27
CA GLU A 28 -35.90 -46.56 -32.95
C GLU A 28 -35.63 -45.04 -33.02
N THR A 29 -36.49 -44.34 -32.30
CA THR A 29 -36.52 -42.90 -32.06
C THR A 29 -35.13 -42.40 -31.63
N ALA A 30 -34.44 -41.66 -32.50
CA ALA A 30 -33.16 -41.06 -32.18
C ALA A 30 -33.34 -39.95 -31.15
N ALA A 31 -33.19 -40.29 -29.87
CA ALA A 31 -32.80 -39.34 -28.84
C ALA A 31 -31.44 -38.75 -29.27
N MET A 32 -31.44 -37.46 -29.56
CA MET A 32 -30.25 -36.71 -29.98
C MET A 32 -29.16 -36.90 -28.91
N GLN A 33 -28.09 -37.65 -29.23
CA GLN A 33 -26.97 -37.83 -28.31
C GLN A 33 -26.29 -36.48 -28.10
N ALA A 34 -26.36 -35.96 -26.88
CA ALA A 34 -25.71 -34.72 -26.50
C ALA A 34 -24.18 -34.89 -26.59
N VAL A 35 -23.54 -34.09 -27.45
CA VAL A 35 -22.08 -34.08 -27.61
C VAL A 35 -21.46 -33.49 -26.33
N PRO A 36 -20.63 -34.25 -25.58
CA PRO A 36 -20.07 -33.74 -24.34
C PRO A 36 -18.99 -32.70 -24.63
N VAL A 37 -19.22 -31.48 -24.13
CA VAL A 37 -18.26 -30.37 -24.19
C VAL A 37 -17.60 -30.19 -22.83
N LYS A 38 -16.29 -29.97 -22.84
CA LYS A 38 -15.51 -29.75 -21.62
C LYS A 38 -15.58 -28.26 -21.27
N VAL A 39 -16.25 -27.94 -20.17
CA VAL A 39 -16.31 -26.58 -19.61
C VAL A 39 -15.38 -26.48 -18.41
N SER A 40 -14.72 -25.34 -18.27
CA SER A 40 -13.91 -25.02 -17.09
C SER A 40 -14.59 -23.87 -16.35
N PRO A 41 -14.89 -24.00 -15.04
CA PRO A 41 -15.45 -22.89 -14.29
C PRO A 41 -14.42 -21.77 -14.19
N VAL A 42 -14.84 -20.53 -14.44
CA VAL A 42 -13.97 -19.36 -14.24
C VAL A 42 -13.95 -19.07 -12.73
N SER A 43 -12.80 -19.27 -12.10
CA SER A 43 -12.57 -18.80 -10.73
C SER A 43 -11.97 -17.41 -10.83
N THR A 44 -12.68 -16.40 -10.35
CA THR A 44 -12.10 -15.08 -10.14
C THR A 44 -11.26 -15.13 -8.88
N GLU A 45 -10.08 -15.72 -8.96
CA GLU A 45 -9.05 -15.43 -7.96
C GLU A 45 -8.66 -13.97 -8.17
N GLY A 46 -8.88 -13.15 -7.13
CA GLY A 46 -8.53 -11.73 -7.17
C GLY A 46 -7.06 -11.60 -7.55
N GLU A 47 -6.82 -11.14 -8.77
CA GLU A 47 -5.47 -10.92 -9.27
C GLU A 47 -4.90 -9.73 -8.53
N ASN A 48 -4.10 -10.01 -7.49
CA ASN A 48 -3.39 -8.98 -6.74
C ASN A 48 -2.27 -8.41 -7.63
N SER A 49 -2.65 -7.51 -8.54
CA SER A 49 -1.71 -6.77 -9.37
C SER A 49 -0.92 -5.80 -8.49
N TYR A 50 0.34 -6.13 -8.23
CA TYR A 50 1.28 -5.22 -7.58
C TYR A 50 1.94 -4.32 -8.63
N VAL A 51 1.85 -3.01 -8.42
CA VAL A 51 2.60 -2.03 -9.21
C VAL A 51 3.90 -1.75 -8.47
N THR A 52 5.01 -2.23 -9.02
CA THR A 52 6.34 -1.94 -8.49
C THR A 52 6.83 -0.62 -9.08
N ALA A 53 7.15 0.32 -8.21
CA ALA A 53 7.74 1.60 -8.58
C ALA A 53 9.02 1.84 -7.76
N SER A 54 10.02 2.43 -8.41
CA SER A 54 11.26 2.83 -7.76
C SER A 54 11.16 4.27 -7.27
N GLY A 55 11.70 4.54 -6.09
CA GLY A 55 11.77 5.87 -5.51
C GLY A 55 12.91 5.98 -4.50
N THR A 56 13.30 7.21 -4.18
CA THR A 56 14.35 7.48 -3.20
C THR A 56 13.71 7.85 -1.87
N VAL A 57 14.25 7.33 -0.77
CA VAL A 57 13.83 7.71 0.57
C VAL A 57 14.66 8.90 1.03
N GLU A 58 13.99 9.97 1.45
CA GLU A 58 14.63 11.15 2.03
C GLU A 58 14.17 11.37 3.47
N ALA A 59 14.99 12.07 4.25
CA ALA A 59 14.64 12.41 5.62
C ALA A 59 13.45 13.37 5.65
N ALA A 60 12.44 13.07 6.46
CA ALA A 60 11.27 13.95 6.63
C ALA A 60 11.65 15.37 7.08
N ASN A 61 12.74 15.50 7.84
CA ASN A 61 13.34 16.78 8.23
C ASN A 61 14.85 16.72 8.04
N ASN A 62 15.40 17.68 7.31
CA ASN A 62 16.83 17.87 7.13
C ASN A 62 17.21 19.31 7.54
N ALA A 63 18.29 19.46 8.31
CA ALA A 63 18.79 20.75 8.74
C ALA A 63 20.29 20.83 8.49
N ASN A 64 20.70 21.74 7.60
CA ASN A 64 22.10 22.09 7.41
C ASN A 64 22.48 23.17 8.44
N LEU A 65 23.51 22.91 9.24
CA LEU A 65 23.95 23.82 10.30
C LEU A 65 25.13 24.66 9.82
N SER A 66 25.04 25.97 10.01
CA SER A 66 26.13 26.91 9.77
C SER A 66 26.22 27.91 10.92
N THR A 67 27.41 28.46 11.14
CA THR A 67 27.59 29.48 12.17
C THR A 67 26.96 30.79 11.71
N ARG A 68 26.29 31.50 12.64
CA ARG A 68 25.68 32.81 12.34
C ARG A 68 26.71 33.94 12.23
N MET A 69 27.93 33.68 12.68
CA MET A 69 29.04 34.63 12.72
C MET A 69 30.33 33.92 12.32
N MET A 70 31.26 34.71 11.81
CA MET A 70 32.62 34.27 11.54
C MET A 70 33.40 34.24 12.87
N GLY A 71 34.18 33.19 13.09
CA GLY A 71 34.97 33.03 14.29
C GLY A 71 35.64 31.67 14.35
N PHE A 72 36.60 31.54 15.26
CA PHE A 72 37.30 30.28 15.47
C PHE A 72 36.47 29.33 16.33
N VAL A 73 36.52 28.03 16.02
CA VAL A 73 35.88 27.00 16.85
C VAL A 73 36.69 26.81 18.13
N ASN A 74 36.08 27.06 19.28
CA ASN A 74 36.71 26.82 20.58
C ASN A 74 36.60 25.34 20.98
N LYS A 75 35.41 24.74 20.77
CA LYS A 75 35.16 23.35 21.15
C LYS A 75 33.98 22.77 20.37
N VAL A 76 34.08 21.49 20.04
CA VAL A 76 32.99 20.66 19.52
C VAL A 76 32.57 19.69 20.61
N TYR A 77 31.27 19.62 20.91
CA TYR A 77 30.70 18.85 22.02
C TYR A 77 30.07 17.52 21.59
N VAL A 78 29.98 17.27 20.29
CA VAL A 78 29.32 16.10 19.72
C VAL A 78 30.23 15.40 18.71
N LYS A 79 30.01 14.09 18.52
CA LYS A 79 30.70 13.29 17.52
C LYS A 79 29.79 12.99 16.35
N VAL A 80 30.41 12.61 15.24
CA VAL A 80 29.68 12.20 14.03
C VAL A 80 28.85 10.95 14.36
N GLY A 81 27.54 11.01 14.06
CA GLY A 81 26.59 9.93 14.32
C GLY A 81 25.85 10.04 15.66
N ASP A 82 26.19 11.01 16.52
CA ASP A 82 25.50 11.20 17.79
C ASP A 82 24.05 11.69 17.59
N LYS A 83 23.12 11.16 18.39
CA LYS A 83 21.76 11.68 18.48
C LYS A 83 21.75 12.94 19.35
N VAL A 84 21.20 14.03 18.82
CA VAL A 84 21.13 15.33 19.50
C VAL A 84 19.69 15.79 19.68
N ARG A 85 19.45 16.64 20.68
CA ARG A 85 18.12 17.21 20.97
C ARG A 85 18.07 18.70 20.62
N LYS A 86 16.85 19.22 20.41
CA LYS A 86 16.64 20.66 20.18
C LYS A 86 17.18 21.48 21.35
N GLY A 87 17.97 22.52 21.05
CA GLY A 87 18.58 23.40 22.04
C GLY A 87 19.88 22.89 22.66
N GLN A 88 20.37 21.70 22.26
CA GLN A 88 21.64 21.18 22.72
C GLN A 88 22.81 21.98 22.11
N LEU A 89 23.79 22.35 22.95
CA LEU A 89 25.03 22.98 22.49
C LEU A 89 25.88 21.96 21.73
N LEU A 90 26.12 22.22 20.44
CA LEU A 90 26.92 21.35 19.58
C LEU A 90 28.35 21.86 19.42
N ILE A 91 28.51 23.17 19.24
CA ILE A 91 29.79 23.83 18.95
C ILE A 91 29.83 25.16 19.69
N ALA A 92 30.96 25.45 20.35
CA ALA A 92 31.27 26.79 20.86
C ALA A 92 32.22 27.50 19.92
N ILE A 93 31.86 28.71 19.50
CA ILE A 93 32.67 29.60 18.68
C ILE A 93 33.24 30.70 19.58
N ASN A 94 34.47 31.14 19.30
CA ASN A 94 35.06 32.27 19.98
C ASN A 94 34.21 33.53 19.77
N ASN A 95 33.79 34.15 20.86
CA ASN A 95 32.92 35.32 20.86
C ASN A 95 33.50 36.50 21.66
N ALA A 96 34.83 36.60 21.77
CA ALA A 96 35.50 37.64 22.56
C ALA A 96 35.04 39.06 22.19
N ASP A 97 34.93 39.37 20.90
CA ASP A 97 34.48 40.68 20.42
C ASP A 97 33.04 40.99 20.82
N LEU A 98 32.16 39.98 20.80
CA LEU A 98 30.78 40.12 21.25
C LEU A 98 30.69 40.32 22.77
N GLN A 99 31.55 39.64 23.54
CA GLN A 99 31.62 39.84 24.99
C GLN A 99 32.11 41.26 25.32
N ALA A 100 33.14 41.74 24.62
CA ALA A 100 33.63 43.11 24.78
C ALA A 100 32.54 44.14 24.42
N LYS A 101 31.81 43.92 23.32
CA LYS A 101 30.71 44.81 22.93
C LYS A 101 29.56 44.79 23.95
N LEU A 102 29.22 43.62 24.47
CA LEU A 102 28.21 43.46 25.51
C LEU A 102 28.62 44.21 26.79
N ALA A 103 29.89 44.12 27.20
CA ALA A 103 30.41 44.84 28.35
C ALA A 103 30.32 46.36 28.15
N GLN A 104 30.68 46.86 26.96
CA GLN A 104 30.56 48.27 26.60
C GLN A 104 29.10 48.76 26.70
N VAL A 105 28.16 47.99 26.14
CA VAL A 105 26.73 48.36 26.18
C VAL A 105 26.20 48.35 27.61
N ASN A 106 26.57 47.36 28.42
CA ASN A 106 26.15 47.29 29.82
C ASN A 106 26.70 48.46 30.65
N ALA A 107 27.93 48.91 30.38
CA ALA A 107 28.47 50.11 31.01
C ALA A 107 27.63 51.35 30.67
N GLY A 108 27.25 51.51 29.39
CA GLY A 108 26.38 52.60 28.96
C GLY A 108 24.97 52.54 29.58
N ILE A 109 24.38 51.34 29.72
CA ILE A 109 23.11 51.16 30.43
C ILE A 109 23.24 51.56 31.90
N THR A 110 24.34 51.18 32.54
CA THR A 110 24.61 51.51 33.95
C THR A 110 24.73 53.02 34.15
N GLU A 111 25.48 53.69 33.27
CA GLU A 111 25.62 55.15 33.27
C GLU A 111 24.27 55.85 33.08
N ALA A 112 23.48 55.45 32.08
CA ALA A 112 22.17 56.01 31.83
C ALA A 112 21.20 55.78 33.00
N THR A 113 21.25 54.60 33.63
CA THR A 113 20.41 54.27 34.79
C THR A 113 20.80 55.12 36.01
N ALA A 114 22.10 55.35 36.22
CA ALA A 114 22.58 56.23 37.28
C ALA A 114 22.14 57.69 37.04
N ALA A 115 22.26 58.18 35.80
CA ALA A 115 21.79 59.51 35.42
C ALA A 115 20.28 59.67 35.62
N TYR A 116 19.49 58.69 35.19
CA TYR A 116 18.04 58.65 35.42
C TYR A 116 17.69 58.67 36.91
N THR A 117 18.35 57.81 37.70
CA THR A 117 18.12 57.74 39.15
C THR A 117 18.46 59.07 39.84
N ASN A 118 19.52 59.75 39.40
CA ASN A 118 19.88 61.07 39.92
C ASN A 118 18.83 62.12 39.55
N ALA A 119 18.39 62.14 38.29
CA ALA A 119 17.35 63.06 37.82
C ALA A 119 16.02 62.84 38.53
N GLU A 120 15.63 61.59 38.78
CA GLU A 120 14.44 61.23 39.55
C GLU A 120 14.52 61.71 41.00
N LYS A 121 15.67 61.53 41.65
CA LYS A 121 15.89 62.04 43.01
C LYS A 121 15.84 63.57 43.08
N ASP A 122 16.43 64.24 42.10
CA ASP A 122 16.38 65.70 42.01
C ASP A 122 14.96 66.21 41.77
N TYR A 123 14.17 65.51 40.93
CA TYR A 123 12.76 65.81 40.72
C TYR A 123 11.94 65.64 42.00
N ASN A 124 12.11 64.54 42.73
CA ASN A 124 11.38 64.29 43.98
C ASN A 124 11.76 65.23 45.13
N ARG A 125 12.92 65.90 45.03
CA ARG A 125 13.41 66.83 46.07
C ARG A 125 12.73 68.20 46.00
N PHE A 126 12.29 68.62 44.83
CA PHE A 126 11.72 69.95 44.58
C PHE A 126 10.23 69.88 44.24
#